data_AF-A0A9P1DTM5-F1
#
_entry.id   AF-A0A9P1DTM5-F1
#
_cell.length_a   1.000
_cell.length_b   1.000
_cell.length_c   1.000
_cell.angle_alpha   90.00
_cell.angle_beta   90.00
_cell.angle_gamma   90.00
#
_symmetry.space_group_name_H-M   'P 1'
#
loop_
_entity.id
_entity.type
_entity.pdbx_description
1 polymer ?
#
loop_
_entity_poly.entity_id
_entity_poly.type
_entity_poly.pdbx_seq_one_letter_code
_entity_poly.pdbx_strand_id
1 'polypeptide(L)'
;MAVNLAQFESVLARLESVAERLEKGTSGGGAAAGSASAGEDVPPIVLAFDMFVQGKIPPVEGCAKDLNSKDVTEATEIYVEGLRLLRELFVATGSCQKPQDTDWGKILGPVMELGQKAQKACDSRSDFFQHRKASAESLNVIMLVTSPSPPGHVQSILETFDFHANKVLQKKVDKETAWVKAFKESLKEFKDWCAENCKMGVIWNVKGQAALDYFTAHPLGAAPSGAAPKASKGKGKGPPPPKAVCGGFVGMPEEVKAKLKAQRDPKNSNPEAETAPKAAPAAGGMSAVFNVGTPRESPAAS
;
A
#
# COMPACT_ATOMS: atom_id res chain seq x y z
N MET A 1 -20.43 0.63 -20.14
CA MET A 1 -19.81 0.11 -18.90
C MET A 1 -20.10 -1.37 -18.82
N ALA A 2 -19.12 -2.23 -19.16
CA ALA A 2 -19.28 -3.67 -19.00
C ALA A 2 -18.80 -4.03 -17.59
N VAL A 3 -19.72 -4.40 -16.71
CA VAL A 3 -19.39 -5.01 -15.42
C VAL A 3 -18.69 -6.34 -15.73
N ASN A 4 -17.49 -6.53 -15.20
CA ASN A 4 -16.69 -7.72 -15.46
C ASN A 4 -17.32 -8.91 -14.71
N LEU A 5 -18.06 -9.75 -15.42
CA LEU A 5 -18.78 -10.91 -14.88
C LEU A 5 -17.89 -11.82 -14.02
N ALA A 6 -16.61 -11.99 -14.37
CA ALA A 6 -15.66 -12.80 -13.59
C ALA A 6 -15.33 -12.18 -12.22
N GLN A 7 -15.34 -10.84 -12.11
CA GLN A 7 -15.18 -10.16 -10.82
C GLN A 7 -16.42 -10.34 -9.95
N PHE A 8 -17.60 -10.32 -10.57
CA PHE A 8 -18.87 -10.54 -9.86
C PHE A 8 -19.01 -11.99 -9.38
N GLU A 9 -18.65 -12.98 -10.21
CA GLU A 9 -18.65 -14.40 -9.84
C GLU A 9 -17.68 -14.69 -8.69
N SER A 10 -16.49 -14.07 -8.69
CA SER A 10 -15.54 -14.20 -7.58
C SER A 10 -16.07 -13.58 -6.28
N VAL A 11 -16.72 -12.42 -6.35
CA VAL A 11 -17.36 -11.79 -5.19
C VAL A 11 -18.53 -12.63 -4.68
N LEU A 12 -19.37 -13.16 -5.56
CA LEU A 12 -20.48 -14.04 -5.22
C LEU A 12 -20.00 -15.33 -4.54
N ALA A 13 -19.01 -16.02 -5.10
CA ALA A 13 -18.48 -17.25 -4.50
C ALA A 13 -17.91 -17.01 -3.09
N ARG A 14 -17.29 -15.84 -2.85
CA ARG A 14 -16.79 -15.46 -1.53
C ARG A 14 -17.94 -15.13 -0.57
N LEU A 15 -18.97 -14.43 -1.03
CA LEU A 15 -20.15 -14.13 -0.22
C LEU A 15 -20.96 -15.38 0.13
N GLU A 16 -21.11 -16.31 -0.81
CA GLU A 16 -21.76 -17.60 -0.59
C GLU A 16 -20.97 -18.43 0.43
N SER A 17 -19.65 -18.47 0.34
CA SER A 17 -18.80 -19.14 1.33
C SER A 17 -18.89 -18.51 2.72
N VAL A 18 -18.98 -17.18 2.81
CA VAL A 18 -19.18 -16.48 4.10
C VAL A 18 -20.58 -16.77 4.66
N ALA A 19 -21.61 -16.76 3.83
CA ALA A 19 -22.98 -17.05 4.24
C ALA A 19 -23.12 -18.50 4.77
N GLU A 20 -22.56 -19.49 4.08
CA GLU A 20 -22.57 -20.89 4.53
C GLU A 20 -21.87 -21.08 5.88
N ARG A 21 -20.77 -20.34 6.14
CA ARG A 21 -20.07 -20.38 7.43
C ARG A 21 -20.89 -19.74 8.55
N LEU A 22 -21.60 -18.66 8.25
CA LEU A 22 -22.43 -17.93 9.21
C LEU A 22 -23.69 -18.71 9.59
N GLU A 23 -24.29 -19.42 8.63
CA GLU A 23 -25.42 -20.34 8.85
C GLU A 23 -25.00 -21.58 9.67
N LYS A 24 -23.79 -22.12 9.43
CA LYS A 24 -23.23 -23.18 10.28
C LYS A 24 -22.92 -22.72 11.71
N GLY A 25 -22.60 -21.45 11.91
CA GLY A 25 -22.34 -20.85 13.22
C GLY A 25 -23.59 -20.52 14.05
N THR A 26 -24.76 -20.38 13.40
CA THR A 26 -25.97 -19.85 14.05
C THR A 26 -26.97 -20.94 14.48
N SER A 27 -26.78 -22.20 14.07
CA SER A 27 -27.73 -23.30 14.33
C SER A 27 -27.53 -24.07 15.65
N GLY A 28 -26.66 -23.62 16.56
CA GLY A 28 -26.33 -24.34 17.80
C GLY A 28 -26.41 -23.49 19.07
N GLY A 29 -27.62 -23.26 19.59
CA GLY A 29 -27.78 -22.76 20.96
C GLY A 29 -27.50 -23.87 21.99
N GLY A 30 -26.50 -23.67 22.85
CA GLY A 30 -26.26 -24.52 24.03
C GLY A 30 -24.79 -24.64 24.43
N ALA A 31 -24.47 -24.17 25.63
CA ALA A 31 -23.12 -24.13 26.21
C ALA A 31 -22.47 -25.51 26.41
N ALA A 32 -21.20 -25.65 26.02
CA ALA A 32 -20.16 -26.40 26.73
C ALA A 32 -18.79 -26.16 26.07
N ALA A 33 -17.76 -26.02 26.91
CA ALA A 33 -16.37 -25.84 26.52
C ALA A 33 -15.86 -26.98 25.63
N GLY A 34 -15.15 -26.62 24.55
CA GLY A 34 -14.49 -27.59 23.69
C GLY A 34 -13.89 -26.93 22.45
N SER A 35 -12.57 -26.76 22.49
CA SER A 35 -11.65 -26.59 21.37
C SER A 35 -12.21 -25.82 20.16
N ALA A 36 -11.95 -24.52 20.12
CA ALA A 36 -12.05 -23.75 18.89
C ALA A 36 -11.06 -24.35 17.88
N SER A 37 -11.57 -25.23 17.03
CA SER A 37 -10.97 -25.47 15.72
C SER A 37 -10.89 -24.11 15.05
N ALA A 38 -9.67 -23.55 15.04
CA ALA A 38 -9.32 -22.34 14.32
C ALA A 38 -9.42 -22.63 12.83
N GLY A 39 -10.65 -22.71 12.32
CA GLY A 39 -10.92 -22.52 10.91
C GLY A 39 -10.66 -21.05 10.62
N GLU A 40 -9.59 -20.76 9.90
CA GLU A 40 -9.15 -19.41 9.52
C GLU A 40 -10.31 -18.63 8.87
N ASP A 41 -10.97 -17.77 9.64
CA ASP A 41 -11.69 -16.63 9.10
C ASP A 41 -10.65 -15.57 8.78
N VAL A 42 -10.36 -15.41 7.49
CA VAL A 42 -9.45 -14.38 6.98
C VAL A 42 -9.98 -13.02 7.43
N PRO A 43 -9.17 -12.17 8.10
CA PRO A 43 -9.65 -10.91 8.66
C PRO A 43 -10.31 -10.01 7.59
N PRO A 44 -11.39 -9.26 7.90
CA PRO A 44 -12.06 -8.40 6.92
C PRO A 44 -11.13 -7.41 6.22
N ILE A 45 -10.15 -6.86 6.95
CA ILE A 45 -9.12 -5.97 6.40
C ILE A 45 -8.27 -6.65 5.33
N VAL A 46 -7.98 -7.95 5.46
CA VAL A 46 -7.27 -8.73 4.45
C VAL A 46 -8.14 -8.92 3.21
N LEU A 47 -9.43 -9.24 3.38
CA LEU A 47 -10.35 -9.41 2.25
C LEU A 47 -10.48 -8.10 1.44
N ALA A 48 -10.65 -6.97 2.14
CA ALA A 48 -10.72 -5.64 1.53
C ALA A 48 -9.40 -5.27 0.85
N PHE A 49 -8.25 -5.58 1.47
CA PHE A 49 -6.94 -5.34 0.86
C PHE A 49 -6.72 -6.19 -0.39
N ASP A 50 -7.15 -7.46 -0.39
CA ASP A 50 -7.06 -8.33 -1.55
C ASP A 50 -7.87 -7.79 -2.75
N MET A 51 -9.06 -7.23 -2.48
CA MET A 51 -9.86 -6.56 -3.51
C MET A 51 -9.18 -5.31 -4.05
N PHE A 52 -8.57 -4.50 -3.17
CA PHE A 52 -7.77 -3.35 -3.58
C PHE A 52 -6.60 -3.78 -4.49
N VAL A 53 -5.81 -4.78 -4.06
CA VAL A 53 -4.66 -5.28 -4.82
C VAL A 53 -5.11 -5.79 -6.18
N GLN A 54 -6.14 -6.64 -6.22
CA GLN A 54 -6.66 -7.19 -7.47
C GLN A 54 -7.23 -6.12 -8.42
N GLY A 55 -7.80 -5.05 -7.89
CA GLY A 55 -8.41 -3.99 -8.69
C GLY A 55 -7.43 -2.94 -9.19
N LYS A 56 -6.43 -2.57 -8.39
CA LYS A 56 -5.63 -1.35 -8.61
C LYS A 56 -4.17 -1.61 -8.99
N ILE A 57 -3.62 -2.79 -8.71
CA ILE A 57 -2.21 -3.13 -9.00
C ILE A 57 -1.97 -3.65 -10.43
N PRO A 58 -2.84 -4.50 -11.02
CA PRO A 58 -2.61 -5.00 -12.38
C PRO A 58 -2.45 -3.91 -13.46
N PRO A 59 -3.15 -2.75 -13.41
CA PRO A 59 -2.88 -1.64 -14.32
C PRO A 59 -1.45 -1.09 -14.22
N VAL A 60 -0.89 -1.00 -13.00
CA VAL A 60 0.48 -0.53 -12.78
C VAL A 60 1.49 -1.50 -13.39
N GLU A 61 1.31 -2.80 -13.13
CA GLU A 61 2.15 -3.86 -13.71
C GLU A 61 2.03 -3.91 -15.24
N GLY A 62 0.83 -3.73 -15.78
CA GLY A 62 0.58 -3.65 -17.23
C GLY A 62 1.36 -2.50 -17.86
N CYS A 63 1.26 -1.29 -17.29
CA CYS A 63 2.03 -0.14 -17.77
C CYS A 63 3.55 -0.34 -17.65
N ALA A 64 4.03 -0.98 -16.58
CA ALA A 64 5.45 -1.29 -16.41
C ALA A 64 5.97 -2.24 -17.51
N LYS A 65 5.19 -3.28 -17.82
CA LYS A 65 5.49 -4.24 -18.90
C LYS A 65 5.45 -3.54 -20.27
N ASP A 66 4.47 -2.69 -20.52
CA ASP A 66 4.34 -1.95 -21.78
C ASP A 66 5.48 -0.96 -22.01
N LEU A 67 6.02 -0.38 -20.94
CA LEU A 67 7.21 0.46 -20.98
C LEU A 67 8.45 -0.32 -21.44
N ASN A 68 8.47 -1.64 -21.26
CA ASN A 68 9.55 -2.54 -21.66
C ASN A 68 10.92 -2.11 -21.11
N SER A 69 10.92 -1.55 -19.89
CA SER A 69 12.13 -1.18 -19.14
C SER A 69 12.31 -2.15 -17.99
N LYS A 70 13.46 -2.84 -17.97
CA LYS A 70 13.84 -3.71 -16.84
C LYS A 70 13.81 -2.94 -15.53
N ASP A 71 14.27 -1.68 -15.54
CA ASP A 71 14.35 -0.86 -14.35
C ASP A 71 13.00 -0.57 -13.71
N VAL A 72 12.02 -0.23 -14.54
CA VAL A 72 10.67 0.09 -14.08
C VAL A 72 9.89 -1.17 -13.73
N THR A 73 10.13 -2.26 -14.46
CA THR A 73 9.53 -3.58 -14.16
C THR A 73 9.99 -4.05 -12.78
N GLU A 74 11.29 -4.12 -12.53
CA GLU A 74 11.84 -4.53 -11.22
C GLU A 74 11.41 -3.58 -10.10
N ALA A 75 11.37 -2.27 -10.35
CA ALA A 75 10.88 -1.31 -9.36
C ALA A 75 9.41 -1.54 -9.00
N THR A 76 8.58 -1.89 -9.98
CA THR A 76 7.16 -2.20 -9.76
C THR A 76 7.01 -3.51 -9.01
N GLU A 77 7.75 -4.56 -9.39
CA GLU A 77 7.74 -5.86 -8.71
C GLU A 77 8.14 -5.74 -7.23
N ILE A 78 9.15 -4.92 -6.92
CA ILE A 78 9.55 -4.64 -5.54
C ILE A 78 8.40 -4.00 -4.74
N TYR A 79 7.66 -3.06 -5.34
CA TYR A 79 6.51 -2.46 -4.68
C TYR A 79 5.38 -3.48 -4.44
N VAL A 80 5.09 -4.33 -5.43
CA VAL A 80 4.12 -5.43 -5.29
C VAL A 80 4.53 -6.40 -4.18
N GLU A 81 5.81 -6.73 -4.09
CA GLU A 81 6.34 -7.55 -2.99
C GLU A 81 6.15 -6.86 -1.63
N GLY A 82 6.32 -5.53 -1.57
CA GLY A 82 6.01 -4.75 -0.37
C GLY A 82 4.54 -4.84 0.05
N LEU A 83 3.61 -4.81 -0.90
CA LEU A 83 2.18 -5.01 -0.64
C LEU A 83 1.89 -6.44 -0.17
N ARG A 84 2.64 -7.44 -0.64
CA ARG A 84 2.54 -8.83 -0.15
C ARG A 84 2.95 -8.93 1.32
N LEU A 85 4.05 -8.29 1.72
CA LEU A 85 4.46 -8.24 3.13
C LEU A 85 3.43 -7.50 3.99
N LEU A 86 2.84 -6.42 3.47
CA LEU A 86 1.76 -5.72 4.15
C LEU A 86 0.52 -6.60 4.34
N ARG A 87 0.18 -7.42 3.35
CA ARG A 87 -0.90 -8.41 3.48
C ARG A 87 -0.64 -9.39 4.63
N GLU A 88 0.58 -9.91 4.76
CA GLU A 88 0.95 -10.82 5.85
C GLU A 88 0.84 -10.14 7.22
N LEU A 89 1.22 -8.87 7.32
CA LEU A 89 0.99 -8.06 8.51
C LEU A 89 -0.51 -7.97 8.84
N PHE A 90 -1.38 -7.73 7.84
CA PHE A 90 -2.83 -7.71 8.04
C PHE A 90 -3.42 -9.07 8.42
N VAL A 91 -2.85 -10.18 7.96
CA VAL A 91 -3.29 -11.52 8.42
C VAL A 91 -3.01 -11.68 9.91
N ALA A 92 -1.84 -11.25 10.37
CA ALA A 92 -1.46 -11.35 11.77
C ALA A 92 -2.38 -10.53 12.70
N THR A 93 -3.00 -9.44 12.22
CA THR A 93 -3.87 -8.61 13.09
C THR A 93 -5.10 -9.35 13.61
N GLY A 94 -5.57 -10.39 12.90
CA GLY A 94 -6.70 -11.21 13.31
C GLY A 94 -6.37 -12.20 14.44
N SER A 95 -5.12 -12.61 14.55
CA SER A 95 -4.67 -13.66 15.47
C SER A 95 -3.70 -13.18 16.54
N CYS A 96 -3.17 -11.96 16.41
CA CYS A 96 -2.12 -11.42 17.28
C CYS A 96 -2.55 -10.13 17.99
N GLN A 97 -1.98 -9.92 19.17
CA GLN A 97 -1.97 -8.61 19.84
C GLN A 97 -1.05 -7.64 19.10
N LYS A 98 -1.30 -6.34 19.26
CA LYS A 98 -0.43 -5.29 18.69
C LYS A 98 1.01 -5.48 19.22
N PRO A 99 2.03 -5.52 18.35
CA PRO A 99 3.42 -5.58 18.78
C PRO A 99 3.79 -4.40 19.68
N GLN A 100 4.71 -4.65 20.62
CA GLN A 100 5.35 -3.57 21.36
C GLN A 100 6.30 -2.79 20.46
N ASP A 101 6.59 -1.53 20.81
CA ASP A 101 7.47 -0.67 20.01
C ASP A 101 8.88 -1.27 19.81
N THR A 102 9.35 -2.04 20.79
CA THR A 102 10.63 -2.77 20.74
C THR A 102 10.63 -3.97 19.79
N ASP A 103 9.47 -4.49 19.42
CA ASP A 103 9.34 -5.71 18.62
C ASP A 103 9.27 -5.41 17.12
N TRP A 104 8.80 -4.21 16.74
CA TRP A 104 8.66 -3.81 15.34
C TRP A 104 9.96 -3.93 14.55
N GLY A 105 11.10 -3.59 15.15
CA GLY A 105 12.40 -3.72 14.48
C GLY A 105 12.75 -5.17 14.11
N LYS A 106 12.29 -6.16 14.90
CA LYS A 106 12.50 -7.59 14.61
C LYS A 106 11.50 -8.07 13.56
N ILE A 107 10.23 -7.70 13.70
CA ILE A 107 9.15 -8.09 12.80
C ILE A 107 9.40 -7.54 11.39
N LEU A 108 9.75 -6.26 11.28
CA LEU A 108 9.89 -5.56 10.00
C LEU A 108 11.26 -5.77 9.32
N GLY A 109 12.12 -6.65 9.84
CA GLY A 109 13.43 -6.94 9.24
C GLY A 109 13.37 -7.21 7.72
N PRO A 110 12.48 -8.11 7.24
CA PRO A 110 12.30 -8.36 5.81
C PRO A 110 11.84 -7.13 5.01
N VAL A 111 11.03 -6.26 5.60
CA VAL A 111 10.62 -4.99 4.98
C VAL A 111 11.82 -4.05 4.83
N MET A 112 12.68 -3.97 5.85
CA MET A 112 13.90 -3.17 5.82
C MET A 112 14.88 -3.68 4.74
N GLU A 113 15.03 -5.00 4.59
CA GLU A 113 15.84 -5.61 3.54
C GLU A 113 15.30 -5.30 2.14
N LEU A 114 13.99 -5.40 1.94
CA LEU A 114 13.34 -5.03 0.69
C LEU A 114 13.54 -3.54 0.35
N GLY A 115 13.40 -2.66 1.34
CA GLY A 115 13.68 -1.24 1.20
C GLY A 115 15.13 -0.95 0.83
N GLN A 116 16.09 -1.62 1.48
CA GLN A 116 17.50 -1.52 1.13
C GLN A 116 17.79 -2.01 -0.30
N LYS A 117 17.17 -3.11 -0.72
CA LYS A 117 17.26 -3.62 -2.10
C LYS A 117 16.73 -2.59 -3.10
N ALA A 118 15.58 -1.99 -2.83
CA ALA A 118 14.98 -0.94 -3.66
C ALA A 118 15.92 0.27 -3.77
N GLN A 119 16.50 0.70 -2.65
CA GLN A 119 17.38 1.85 -2.60
C GLN A 119 18.72 1.60 -3.32
N LYS A 120 19.28 0.40 -3.20
CA LYS A 120 20.51 -0.01 -3.92
C LYS A 120 20.29 -0.09 -5.43
N ALA A 121 19.08 -0.43 -5.87
CA ALA A 121 18.73 -0.46 -7.29
C ALA A 121 18.59 0.95 -7.91
N CYS A 122 18.50 2.01 -7.09
CA CYS A 122 18.43 3.39 -7.57
C CYS A 122 19.81 3.91 -8.02
N ASP A 123 20.22 3.57 -9.25
CA ASP A 123 21.42 4.12 -9.89
C ASP A 123 21.16 5.51 -10.46
N SER A 124 21.88 6.53 -9.99
CA SER A 124 21.76 7.92 -10.46
C SER A 124 22.19 8.12 -11.91
N ARG A 125 22.89 7.15 -12.50
CA ARG A 125 23.29 7.14 -13.91
C ARG A 125 22.20 6.59 -14.84
N SER A 126 21.18 5.92 -14.29
CA SER A 126 20.07 5.38 -15.07
C SER A 126 19.08 6.47 -15.45
N ASP A 127 18.60 6.45 -16.69
CA ASP A 127 17.48 7.28 -17.15
C ASP A 127 16.21 7.02 -16.34
N PHE A 128 16.08 5.84 -15.73
CA PHE A 128 14.93 5.45 -14.91
C PHE A 128 15.14 5.69 -13.41
N PHE A 129 16.19 6.41 -13.00
CA PHE A 129 16.48 6.73 -11.59
C PHE A 129 15.26 7.27 -10.84
N GLN A 130 14.54 8.23 -11.43
CA GLN A 130 13.35 8.83 -10.79
C GLN A 130 12.17 7.84 -10.68
N HIS A 131 12.06 6.85 -11.57
CA HIS A 131 11.04 5.80 -11.48
C HIS A 131 11.35 4.86 -10.32
N ARG A 132 12.61 4.41 -10.24
CA ARG A 132 13.07 3.55 -9.15
C ARG A 132 12.94 4.26 -7.81
N LYS A 133 13.29 5.55 -7.74
CA LYS A 133 13.09 6.36 -6.53
C LYS A 133 11.62 6.50 -6.15
N ALA A 134 10.74 6.85 -7.08
CA ALA A 134 9.31 6.95 -6.81
C ALA A 134 8.76 5.63 -6.21
N SER A 135 9.13 4.49 -6.79
CA SER A 135 8.71 3.17 -6.28
C SER A 135 9.32 2.83 -4.92
N ALA A 136 10.63 3.06 -4.75
CA ALA A 136 11.34 2.75 -3.51
C ALA A 136 10.80 3.55 -2.31
N GLU A 137 10.57 4.85 -2.48
CA GLU A 137 9.97 5.68 -1.42
C GLU A 137 8.52 5.25 -1.12
N SER A 138 7.81 4.73 -2.12
CA SER A 138 6.44 4.22 -1.96
C SER A 138 6.35 2.96 -1.10
N LEU A 139 7.43 2.20 -0.90
CA LEU A 139 7.43 1.05 0.02
C LEU A 139 7.10 1.44 1.46
N ASN A 140 7.36 2.70 1.85
CA ASN A 140 7.05 3.18 3.18
C ASN A 140 5.55 3.14 3.52
N VAL A 141 4.64 2.92 2.55
CA VAL A 141 3.22 2.65 2.86
C VAL A 141 3.05 1.50 3.86
N ILE A 142 3.95 0.52 3.90
CA ILE A 142 3.89 -0.61 4.84
C ILE A 142 3.86 -0.14 6.30
N MET A 143 4.52 0.99 6.59
CA MET A 143 4.56 1.58 7.94
C MET A 143 3.20 2.11 8.42
N LEU A 144 2.15 2.08 7.59
CA LEU A 144 0.79 2.42 8.04
C LEU A 144 0.35 1.58 9.23
N VAL A 145 0.84 0.33 9.37
CA VAL A 145 0.44 -0.59 10.45
C VAL A 145 0.82 -0.07 11.85
N THR A 146 1.80 0.83 11.91
CA THR A 146 2.23 1.49 13.16
C THR A 146 1.67 2.89 13.30
N SER A 147 1.02 3.43 12.27
CA SER A 147 0.54 4.81 12.24
C SER A 147 -0.79 4.98 12.98
N PRO A 148 -0.96 6.03 13.81
CA PRO A 148 -2.27 6.40 14.37
C PRO A 148 -3.21 7.02 13.33
N SER A 149 -2.70 7.40 12.16
CA SER A 149 -3.48 7.92 11.02
C SER A 149 -2.96 7.29 9.71
N PRO A 150 -3.38 6.07 9.36
CA PRO A 150 -3.00 5.42 8.11
C PRO A 150 -3.31 6.24 6.85
N PRO A 151 -4.49 6.91 6.70
CA PRO A 151 -4.74 7.74 5.53
C PRO A 151 -3.78 8.93 5.45
N GLY A 152 -3.46 9.56 6.58
CA GLY A 152 -2.49 10.67 6.63
C GLY A 152 -1.08 10.21 6.27
N HIS A 153 -0.68 9.03 6.74
CA HIS A 153 0.60 8.41 6.38
C HIS A 153 0.71 8.16 4.87
N VAL A 154 -0.30 7.51 4.29
CA VAL A 154 -0.32 7.24 2.83
C VAL A 154 -0.33 8.54 2.02
N GLN A 155 -0.99 9.59 2.50
CA GLN A 155 -0.95 10.91 1.88
C GLN A 155 0.48 11.49 1.82
N SER A 156 1.26 11.41 2.90
CA SER A 156 2.67 11.85 2.89
C SER A 156 3.54 11.03 1.93
N ILE A 157 3.27 9.73 1.79
CA ILE A 157 3.95 8.88 0.81
C ILE A 157 3.59 9.28 -0.62
N LEU A 158 2.32 9.58 -0.89
CA LEU A 158 1.85 10.08 -2.19
C LEU A 158 2.55 11.40 -2.57
N GLU A 159 2.79 12.30 -1.61
CA GLU A 159 3.52 13.54 -1.84
C GLU A 159 5.00 13.30 -2.19
N THR A 160 5.62 12.33 -1.52
CA THR A 160 7.01 11.93 -1.81
C THR A 160 7.11 11.23 -3.18
N PHE A 161 6.13 10.39 -3.52
CA PHE A 161 5.99 9.82 -4.85
C PHE A 161 5.87 10.94 -5.90
N ASP A 162 5.01 11.93 -5.67
CA ASP A 162 4.79 13.06 -6.59
C ASP A 162 6.06 13.87 -6.87
N PHE A 163 6.93 14.05 -5.86
CA PHE A 163 8.21 14.73 -6.06
C PHE A 163 9.09 14.07 -7.14
N HIS A 164 9.13 12.74 -7.17
CA HIS A 164 9.88 11.97 -8.17
C HIS A 164 9.09 11.81 -9.47
N ALA A 165 7.80 11.53 -9.37
CA ALA A 165 6.90 11.36 -10.50
C ALA A 165 6.84 12.61 -11.39
N ASN A 166 6.82 13.81 -10.82
CA ASN A 166 6.82 15.06 -11.58
C ASN A 166 8.06 15.20 -12.48
N LYS A 167 9.22 14.70 -12.05
CA LYS A 167 10.45 14.69 -12.86
C LYS A 167 10.37 13.71 -14.03
N VAL A 168 9.67 12.59 -13.84
CA VAL A 168 9.36 11.66 -14.94
C VAL A 168 8.40 12.30 -15.93
N LEU A 169 7.31 12.92 -15.44
CA LEU A 169 6.31 13.57 -16.30
C LEU A 169 6.89 14.72 -17.14
N GLN A 170 7.91 15.41 -16.65
CA GLN A 170 8.61 16.46 -17.40
C GLN A 170 9.30 15.96 -18.67
N LYS A 171 9.64 14.67 -18.76
CA LYS A 171 10.22 14.05 -19.95
C LYS A 171 9.22 13.90 -21.10
N LYS A 172 7.91 13.95 -20.80
CA LYS A 172 6.81 13.83 -21.77
C LYS A 172 6.87 12.54 -22.61
N VAL A 173 7.33 11.45 -22.00
CA VAL A 173 7.29 10.11 -22.62
C VAL A 173 5.96 9.45 -22.26
N ASP A 174 5.17 9.08 -23.27
CA ASP A 174 3.78 8.62 -23.09
C ASP A 174 3.68 7.37 -22.19
N LYS A 175 4.56 6.39 -22.41
CA LYS A 175 4.56 5.14 -21.63
C LYS A 175 5.00 5.36 -20.18
N GLU A 176 6.01 6.20 -19.96
CA GLU A 176 6.44 6.59 -18.59
C GLU A 176 5.32 7.35 -17.88
N THR A 177 4.65 8.25 -18.60
CA THR A 177 3.49 9.00 -18.10
C THR A 177 2.33 8.10 -17.72
N ALA A 178 2.04 7.08 -18.54
CA ALA A 178 0.99 6.11 -18.25
C ALA A 178 1.28 5.32 -16.97
N TRP A 179 2.52 4.83 -16.82
CA TRP A 179 2.96 4.14 -15.60
C TRP A 179 2.86 5.04 -14.36
N VAL A 180 3.35 6.28 -14.44
CA VAL A 180 3.26 7.24 -13.32
C VAL A 180 1.80 7.49 -12.93
N LYS A 181 0.90 7.68 -13.90
CA LYS A 181 -0.53 7.92 -13.63
C LYS A 181 -1.18 6.71 -12.98
N ALA A 182 -0.91 5.50 -13.46
CA ALA A 182 -1.45 4.27 -12.88
C ALA A 182 -0.98 4.09 -11.42
N PHE A 183 0.31 4.28 -11.16
CA PHE A 183 0.88 4.17 -9.81
C PHE A 183 0.34 5.25 -8.87
N LYS A 184 0.25 6.50 -9.34
CA LYS A 184 -0.35 7.59 -8.56
C LYS A 184 -1.78 7.28 -8.17
N GLU A 185 -2.55 6.72 -9.10
CA GLU A 185 -3.94 6.33 -8.84
C GLU A 185 -4.03 5.21 -7.82
N SER A 186 -3.16 4.19 -7.89
CA SER A 186 -3.14 3.13 -6.88
C SER A 186 -2.85 3.66 -5.48
N LEU A 187 -1.95 4.65 -5.33
CA LEU A 187 -1.67 5.28 -4.03
C LEU A 187 -2.83 6.13 -3.50
N LYS A 188 -3.53 6.86 -4.37
CA LYS A 188 -4.73 7.62 -3.97
C LYS A 188 -5.84 6.69 -3.48
N GLU A 189 -6.12 5.67 -4.27
CA GLU A 189 -7.11 4.65 -3.93
C GLU A 189 -6.72 3.90 -2.65
N PHE A 190 -5.42 3.71 -2.41
CA PHE A 190 -4.95 3.12 -1.16
C PHE A 190 -5.17 4.04 0.05
N LYS A 191 -5.02 5.35 -0.12
CA LYS A 191 -5.36 6.34 0.91
C LYS A 191 -6.84 6.31 1.26
N ASP A 192 -7.70 6.25 0.24
CA ASP A 192 -9.15 6.20 0.41
C ASP A 192 -9.57 4.85 1.03
N TRP A 193 -8.96 3.74 0.60
CA TRP A 193 -9.09 2.43 1.24
C TRP A 193 -8.73 2.48 2.72
N CYS A 194 -7.64 3.16 3.10
CA CYS A 194 -7.28 3.33 4.51
C CYS A 194 -8.34 4.12 5.28
N ALA A 195 -8.99 5.10 4.66
CA ALA A 195 -10.02 5.92 5.29
C ALA A 195 -11.29 5.11 5.59
N GLU A 196 -11.55 4.07 4.80
CA GLU A 196 -12.69 3.15 4.99
C GLU A 196 -12.36 2.01 5.98
N ASN A 197 -11.13 1.49 5.96
CA ASN A 197 -10.80 0.23 6.63
C ASN A 197 -9.96 0.38 7.91
N CYS A 198 -9.16 1.44 8.04
CA CYS A 198 -8.23 1.62 9.15
C CYS A 198 -7.96 3.09 9.52
N LYS A 199 -8.99 3.95 9.43
CA LYS A 199 -8.87 5.42 9.59
C LYS A 199 -8.11 5.86 10.84
N MET A 200 -8.31 5.16 11.96
CA MET A 200 -7.71 5.46 13.28
C MET A 200 -6.58 4.50 13.66
N GLY A 201 -5.97 3.85 12.66
CA GLY A 201 -4.99 2.80 12.88
C GLY A 201 -5.57 1.41 12.60
N VAL A 202 -4.65 0.45 12.48
CA VAL A 202 -4.98 -0.96 12.29
C VAL A 202 -5.41 -1.57 13.62
N ILE A 203 -6.55 -2.25 13.61
CA ILE A 203 -7.10 -2.92 14.80
C ILE A 203 -6.47 -4.31 14.92
N TRP A 204 -5.95 -4.61 16.12
CA TRP A 204 -5.32 -5.89 16.46
C TRP A 204 -6.22 -6.67 17.42
N ASN A 205 -6.10 -8.00 17.40
CA ASN A 205 -6.83 -8.86 18.31
C ASN A 205 -6.24 -8.80 19.73
N VAL A 206 -6.92 -8.12 20.65
CA VAL A 206 -6.49 -7.99 22.05
C VAL A 206 -6.39 -9.34 22.80
N LYS A 207 -7.12 -10.37 22.33
CA LYS A 207 -7.06 -11.74 22.87
C LYS A 207 -6.14 -12.66 22.05
N GLY A 208 -5.44 -12.10 21.07
CA GLY A 208 -4.52 -12.85 20.21
C GLY A 208 -3.26 -13.29 20.95
N GLN A 209 -2.44 -14.08 20.25
CA GLN A 209 -1.09 -14.42 20.71
C GLN A 209 -0.14 -13.22 20.60
N ALA A 210 1.04 -13.31 21.19
CA ALA A 210 2.08 -12.29 21.02
C ALA A 210 2.55 -12.28 19.55
N ALA A 211 2.53 -11.11 18.91
CA ALA A 211 2.92 -10.98 17.51
C ALA A 211 4.38 -11.39 17.26
N LEU A 212 5.28 -11.12 18.21
CA LEU A 212 6.68 -11.51 18.07
C LEU A 212 6.84 -13.04 17.96
N ASP A 213 6.09 -13.81 18.77
CA ASP A 213 6.11 -15.27 18.71
C ASP A 213 5.53 -15.77 17.38
N TYR A 214 4.43 -15.15 16.93
CA TYR A 214 3.83 -15.45 15.64
C TYR A 214 4.81 -15.24 14.48
N PHE A 215 5.49 -14.09 14.42
CA PHE A 215 6.45 -13.78 13.36
C PHE A 215 7.81 -14.50 13.52
N THR A 216 8.10 -15.05 14.71
CA THR A 216 9.23 -15.98 14.88
C THR A 216 8.91 -17.32 14.23
N ALA A 217 7.67 -17.82 14.38
CA ALA A 217 7.21 -19.05 13.74
C ALA A 217 6.86 -18.88 12.25
N HIS A 218 6.40 -17.68 11.87
CA HIS A 218 5.99 -17.32 10.51
C HIS A 218 6.68 -16.01 10.09
N PRO A 219 7.99 -16.05 9.78
CA PRO A 219 8.72 -14.86 9.38
C PRO A 219 8.08 -14.15 8.18
N LEU A 220 8.05 -12.82 8.22
CA LEU A 220 7.54 -12.02 7.10
C LEU A 220 8.28 -12.38 5.81
N GLY A 221 7.51 -12.64 4.77
CA GLY A 221 8.00 -13.00 3.45
C GLY A 221 8.42 -14.45 3.30
N ALA A 222 8.31 -15.29 4.33
CA ALA A 222 8.46 -16.74 4.18
C ALA A 222 7.38 -17.28 3.24
N ALA A 223 7.77 -18.01 2.20
CA ALA A 223 6.80 -18.65 1.31
C ALA A 223 5.89 -19.59 2.11
N PRO A 224 4.56 -19.57 1.92
CA PRO A 224 3.67 -20.44 2.66
C PRO A 224 4.01 -21.91 2.35
N SER A 225 4.35 -22.67 3.38
CA SER A 225 4.39 -24.14 3.31
C SER A 225 2.94 -24.65 3.26
N GLY A 226 2.31 -24.53 2.09
CA GLY A 226 0.96 -25.02 1.81
C GLY A 226 0.92 -25.57 0.39
N ALA A 227 0.67 -26.87 0.27
CA ALA A 227 0.77 -27.66 -0.95
C ALA A 227 0.10 -26.98 -2.16
N ALA A 228 0.88 -26.72 -3.21
CA ALA A 228 0.34 -26.48 -4.54
C ALA A 228 -0.53 -27.69 -4.94
N PRO A 229 -1.78 -27.49 -5.42
CA PRO A 229 -2.53 -28.55 -6.06
C PRO A 229 -1.69 -29.04 -7.25
N LYS A 230 -1.36 -30.33 -7.27
CA LYS A 230 -0.66 -30.96 -8.40
C LYS A 230 -1.41 -30.63 -9.68
N ALA A 231 -0.78 -29.84 -10.56
CA ALA A 231 -1.28 -29.61 -11.89
C ALA A 231 -1.41 -30.96 -12.62
N SER A 232 -2.64 -31.39 -12.88
CA SER A 232 -2.88 -32.49 -13.80
C SER A 232 -2.42 -32.05 -15.20
N LYS A 233 -1.57 -32.87 -15.83
CA LYS A 233 -1.11 -32.66 -17.20
C LYS A 233 -2.28 -32.89 -18.16
N GLY A 234 -3.02 -31.83 -18.49
CA GLY A 234 -3.98 -31.81 -19.58
C GLY A 234 -3.47 -30.93 -20.73
N LYS A 235 -3.09 -31.54 -21.85
CA LYS A 235 -2.80 -30.82 -23.11
C LYS A 235 -4.11 -30.23 -23.65
N GLY A 236 -4.27 -28.92 -23.60
CA GLY A 236 -5.35 -28.20 -24.26
C GLY A 236 -4.91 -26.79 -24.63
N LYS A 237 -4.91 -26.47 -25.93
CA LYS A 237 -4.62 -25.12 -26.44
C LYS A 237 -5.78 -24.19 -26.07
N GLY A 238 -5.60 -23.37 -25.04
CA GLY A 238 -6.54 -22.29 -24.70
C GLY A 238 -6.29 -21.03 -25.54
N PRO A 239 -7.31 -20.19 -25.78
CA PRO A 239 -7.21 -18.97 -26.58
C PRO A 239 -6.36 -17.90 -25.85
N PRO A 240 -5.79 -16.93 -26.58
CA PRO A 240 -4.85 -15.96 -26.01
C PRO A 240 -5.54 -15.05 -24.97
N PRO A 241 -4.82 -14.63 -23.91
CA PRO A 241 -5.34 -13.72 -22.91
C PRO A 241 -5.71 -12.35 -23.53
N PRO A 242 -6.78 -11.68 -23.05
CA PRO A 242 -7.16 -10.36 -23.53
C PRO A 242 -6.02 -9.36 -23.28
N LYS A 243 -5.65 -8.61 -24.32
CA LYS A 243 -4.70 -7.50 -24.21
C LYS A 243 -5.27 -6.48 -23.22
N ALA A 244 -4.61 -6.27 -22.09
CA ALA A 244 -4.83 -5.09 -21.27
C ALA A 244 -4.35 -3.89 -22.09
N VAL A 245 -5.27 -3.24 -22.80
CA VAL A 245 -4.97 -2.02 -23.54
C VAL A 245 -4.79 -0.92 -22.52
N CYS A 246 -3.56 -0.42 -22.39
CA CYS A 246 -3.31 0.90 -21.85
C CYS A 246 -3.94 1.93 -22.81
N GLY A 247 -5.23 2.22 -22.63
CA GLY A 247 -5.96 3.29 -23.31
C GLY A 247 -6.51 4.22 -22.23
N GLY A 248 -6.34 5.54 -22.30
CA GLY A 248 -6.57 6.41 -23.43
C GLY A 248 -7.61 7.41 -22.96
N PHE A 249 -7.15 8.60 -22.53
CA PHE A 249 -7.99 9.63 -21.92
C PHE A 249 -8.93 10.19 -23.00
N VAL A 250 -10.21 9.80 -22.95
CA VAL A 250 -11.26 10.47 -23.74
C VAL A 250 -11.55 11.80 -23.06
N GLY A 251 -11.51 12.87 -23.84
CA GLY A 251 -11.48 14.26 -23.39
C GLY A 251 -12.63 14.67 -22.46
N MET A 252 -12.31 15.58 -21.54
CA MET A 252 -13.30 16.24 -20.67
C MET A 252 -14.32 17.04 -21.51
N PRO A 253 -15.62 17.02 -21.16
CA PRO A 253 -16.62 17.89 -21.76
C PRO A 253 -16.29 19.37 -21.56
N GLU A 254 -16.52 20.19 -22.59
CA GLU A 254 -16.26 21.64 -22.62
C GLU A 254 -16.93 22.42 -21.46
N GLU A 255 -17.99 21.90 -20.85
CA GLU A 255 -18.64 22.51 -19.69
C GLU A 255 -17.76 22.57 -18.43
N VAL A 256 -16.78 21.68 -18.28
CA VAL A 256 -15.88 21.70 -17.10
C VAL A 256 -14.75 22.74 -17.27
N LYS A 257 -14.30 22.99 -18.51
CA LYS A 257 -13.38 24.11 -18.79
C LYS A 257 -14.04 25.45 -18.57
N ALA A 258 -15.32 25.59 -18.89
CA ALA A 258 -16.08 26.82 -18.66
C ALA A 258 -16.21 27.15 -17.15
N LYS A 259 -16.43 26.13 -16.31
CA LYS A 259 -16.53 26.31 -14.85
C LYS A 259 -15.20 26.63 -14.17
N LEU A 260 -14.07 26.20 -14.72
CA LEU A 260 -12.74 26.54 -14.19
C LEU A 260 -12.25 27.93 -14.61
N LYS A 261 -12.74 28.47 -15.74
CA LYS A 261 -12.41 29.82 -16.20
C LYS A 261 -13.22 30.89 -15.47
N ALA A 262 -14.46 30.60 -15.09
CA ALA A 262 -15.32 31.50 -14.31
C ALA A 262 -14.88 31.70 -12.85
N GLN A 263 -14.03 30.82 -12.30
CA GLN A 263 -13.44 30.98 -10.96
C GLN A 263 -12.13 31.79 -10.94
N ARG A 264 -11.65 32.27 -12.09
CA ARG A 264 -10.31 32.87 -12.22
C ARG A 264 -10.29 34.27 -12.82
N ASP A 265 -11.34 35.07 -12.60
CA ASP A 265 -11.33 36.50 -12.87
C ASP A 265 -11.48 37.32 -11.56
N PRO A 266 -10.55 38.25 -11.27
CA PRO A 266 -10.50 39.00 -10.02
C PRO A 266 -11.28 40.32 -10.16
N LYS A 267 -12.56 40.34 -9.77
CA LYS A 267 -13.30 41.58 -9.51
C LYS A 267 -14.64 41.29 -8.81
N ASN A 268 -14.58 41.05 -7.50
CA ASN A 268 -15.63 41.53 -6.60
C ASN A 268 -15.03 41.70 -5.20
N SER A 269 -14.51 42.90 -4.98
CA SER A 269 -14.16 43.43 -3.67
C SER A 269 -15.42 43.92 -2.97
N ASN A 270 -15.62 43.56 -1.70
CA ASN A 270 -16.12 44.54 -0.73
C ASN A 270 -15.38 44.40 0.62
N PRO A 271 -15.08 45.50 1.33
CA PRO A 271 -14.08 45.58 2.39
C PRO A 271 -14.69 45.66 3.81
N GLU A 272 -13.78 45.78 4.80
CA GLU A 272 -13.96 46.07 6.24
C GLU A 272 -14.38 44.88 7.11
N ALA A 273 -13.79 44.56 8.27
CA ALA A 273 -13.00 45.36 9.24
C ALA A 273 -12.01 44.42 10.00
N GLU A 274 -10.74 44.80 10.19
CA GLU A 274 -10.12 45.17 11.50
C GLU A 274 -10.12 44.04 12.56
N THR A 275 -9.05 43.61 13.23
CA THR A 275 -7.75 44.16 13.62
C THR A 275 -6.83 42.97 13.96
N ALA A 276 -5.51 43.11 13.77
CA ALA A 276 -4.50 42.17 14.24
C ALA A 276 -3.45 42.92 15.07
N PRO A 277 -2.86 42.31 16.10
CA PRO A 277 -1.50 42.62 16.49
C PRO A 277 -0.53 41.46 16.17
N LYS A 278 0.65 41.86 15.72
CA LYS A 278 1.82 41.07 15.35
C LYS A 278 2.36 40.19 16.49
N ALA A 279 2.85 39.00 16.15
CA ALA A 279 4.08 38.44 16.72
C ALA A 279 4.78 37.55 15.67
N ALA A 280 6.11 37.66 15.63
CA ALA A 280 7.01 37.06 14.64
C ALA A 280 7.63 35.72 15.17
N PRO A 281 8.56 35.04 14.47
CA PRO A 281 8.43 33.64 14.11
C PRO A 281 9.29 32.68 14.95
N ALA A 282 8.93 31.39 14.98
CA ALA A 282 9.82 30.32 15.44
C ALA A 282 9.83 29.16 14.44
N ALA A 283 11.00 28.95 13.86
CA ALA A 283 11.39 27.79 13.08
C ALA A 283 11.49 26.55 13.98
N GLY A 284 11.33 25.35 13.41
CA GLY A 284 11.65 24.11 14.13
C GLY A 284 11.15 22.85 13.45
N GLY A 285 11.81 22.44 12.37
CA GLY A 285 11.70 21.07 11.86
C GLY A 285 12.42 20.11 12.81
N MET A 286 11.81 18.95 13.07
CA MET A 286 12.45 17.85 13.81
C MET A 286 12.69 16.68 12.85
N SER A 287 13.83 16.75 12.18
CA SER A 287 14.55 15.57 11.69
C SER A 287 15.52 15.11 12.78
N ALA A 288 15.82 13.81 12.79
CA ALA A 288 16.84 13.12 13.58
C ALA A 288 16.41 12.58 14.96
N VAL A 289 15.96 11.33 14.95
CA VAL A 289 16.32 10.35 15.98
C VAL A 289 17.23 9.33 15.29
N PHE A 290 18.18 8.76 16.03
CA PHE A 290 19.26 7.83 15.64
C PHE A 290 20.60 8.48 15.29
N ASN A 291 21.35 8.84 16.33
CA ASN A 291 22.79 8.58 16.33
C ASN A 291 23.16 7.81 17.61
N VAL A 292 23.73 6.63 17.41
CA VAL A 292 24.16 5.68 18.43
C VAL A 292 25.44 6.19 19.08
N GLY A 293 25.46 6.26 20.41
CA GLY A 293 26.63 6.64 21.19
C GLY A 293 27.68 5.53 21.23
N THR A 294 28.92 5.90 20.90
CA THR A 294 30.13 5.16 21.28
C THR A 294 30.84 5.95 22.38
N PRO A 295 31.22 5.33 23.53
CA PRO A 295 31.92 6.03 24.60
C PRO A 295 33.40 6.20 24.24
N ARG A 296 33.94 7.41 24.43
CA ARG A 296 35.38 7.71 24.30
C ARG A 296 35.97 7.83 25.70
N GLU A 297 37.00 7.03 25.96
CA GLU A 297 37.83 7.08 27.16
C GLU A 297 38.42 8.47 27.40
N SER A 298 38.55 8.83 28.68
CA SER A 298 39.18 10.05 29.17
C SER A 298 40.63 9.76 29.53
N PRO A 299 41.64 10.54 29.10
CA PRO A 299 42.95 10.51 29.71
C PRO A 299 43.02 11.49 30.89
N ALA A 300 43.53 11.01 32.02
CA ALA A 300 43.95 11.82 33.14
C ALA A 300 45.31 12.47 32.84
N ALA A 301 45.48 13.75 33.22
CA ALA A 301 46.79 14.35 33.39
C ALA A 301 46.74 15.47 34.44
N SER A 302 47.62 15.29 35.44
CA SER A 302 48.14 16.23 36.44
C SER A 302 47.25 16.62 37.62
#